data_AF-A0A8X7QCM0-F1
#
_entry.id   AF-A0A8X7QCM0-F1
#
_cell.length_a   1.000
_cell.length_b   1.000
_cell.length_c   1.000
_cell.angle_alpha   90.00
_cell.angle_beta   90.00
_cell.angle_gamma   90.00
#
_symmetry.space_group_name_H-M   'P 1'
#
loop_
_entity.id
_entity.type
_entity.pdbx_description
1 polymer ?
#
loop_
_entity_poly.entity_id
_entity_poly.type
_entity_poly.pdbx_seq_one_letter_code
_entity_poly.pdbx_strand_id
1 'polypeptide(L)'
;MKVFCAYGPYLDHVLAYWKAHQENPDKILFLKYETMKADPLPYVKRLGKFMGYGFTAEEEKNGVVEKVANLCSFETLKNLEANKGDKKGKTRDWVNYLTQDMAARMDGIMEEKFKGTGLLEKLVLVPGGGGNE
;
A
#
# COMPACT_ATOMS: atom_id res chain seq x y z
N MET A 1 3.90 23.74 -4.72
CA MET A 1 4.00 23.23 -6.11
C MET A 1 2.85 22.28 -6.39
N LYS A 2 2.04 22.48 -7.44
CA LYS A 2 0.96 21.56 -7.81
C LYS A 2 1.50 20.52 -8.79
N VAL A 3 1.39 19.23 -8.47
CA VAL A 3 1.73 18.12 -9.37
C VAL A 3 0.48 17.82 -10.20
N PHE A 4 0.56 17.98 -11.52
CA PHE A 4 -0.54 17.69 -12.43
C PHE A 4 -0.43 16.25 -12.94
N CYS A 5 -1.34 15.40 -12.50
CA CYS A 5 -1.55 14.05 -13.00
C CYS A 5 -3.07 13.79 -13.05
N ALA A 6 -3.50 12.79 -13.83
CA ALA A 6 -4.89 12.35 -13.78
C ALA A 6 -5.25 11.95 -12.33
N TYR A 7 -6.39 12.43 -11.84
CA TYR A 7 -6.83 12.29 -10.43
C TYR A 7 -5.92 12.97 -9.39
N GLY A 8 -5.00 13.84 -9.83
CA GLY A 8 -4.13 14.62 -8.96
C GLY A 8 -4.79 15.85 -8.32
N PRO A 9 -4.21 16.38 -7.24
CA PRO A 9 -2.91 16.00 -6.67
C PRO A 9 -2.96 14.71 -5.83
N TYR A 10 -2.04 13.77 -6.10
CA TYR A 10 -2.03 12.45 -5.46
C TYR A 10 -1.97 12.52 -3.93
N LEU A 11 -1.12 13.38 -3.36
CA LEU A 11 -0.99 13.50 -1.91
C LEU A 11 -2.25 14.08 -1.25
N ASP A 12 -2.97 14.97 -1.94
CA ASP A 12 -4.27 15.46 -1.46
C ASP A 12 -5.31 14.34 -1.42
N HIS A 13 -5.34 13.50 -2.46
CA HIS A 13 -6.21 12.33 -2.51
C HIS A 13 -5.93 11.37 -1.35
N VAL A 14 -4.67 11.00 -1.12
CA VAL A 14 -4.28 10.13 0.01
C VAL A 14 -4.67 10.75 1.35
N LEU A 15 -4.40 12.05 1.54
CA LEU A 15 -4.71 12.74 2.79
C LEU A 15 -6.22 12.82 3.06
N ALA A 16 -7.04 13.03 2.02
CA ALA A 16 -8.49 13.07 2.16
C ALA A 16 -9.04 11.74 2.69
N TYR A 17 -8.61 10.61 2.11
CA TYR A 17 -9.01 9.28 2.59
C TYR A 17 -8.44 8.94 3.96
N TRP A 18 -7.23 9.43 4.27
CA TRP A 18 -6.65 9.27 5.61
C TRP A 18 -7.51 9.96 6.68
N LYS A 19 -7.91 11.21 6.45
CA LYS A 19 -8.81 11.94 7.36
C LYS A 19 -10.17 11.25 7.47
N ALA A 20 -10.74 10.84 6.34
CA ALA A 20 -12.02 10.12 6.34
C ALA A 20 -11.94 8.79 7.11
N HIS A 21 -10.81 8.07 7.03
CA HIS A 21 -10.53 6.89 7.84
C HIS A 21 -10.44 7.22 9.34
N GLN A 22 -9.82 8.33 9.72
CA GLN A 22 -9.76 8.77 11.11
C GLN A 22 -11.14 9.12 11.67
N GLU A 23 -12.00 9.75 10.87
CA GLU A 23 -13.37 10.11 11.26
C GLU A 23 -14.30 8.90 11.29
N ASN A 24 -14.13 7.94 10.37
CA ASN A 24 -15.02 6.79 10.21
C ASN A 24 -14.24 5.47 10.03
N PRO A 25 -13.51 5.00 11.05
CA PRO A 25 -12.65 3.82 10.93
C PRO A 25 -13.43 2.53 10.62
N ASP A 26 -14.71 2.46 11.00
CA ASP A 26 -15.57 1.31 10.74
C ASP A 26 -16.12 1.28 9.30
N LYS A 27 -16.08 2.41 8.58
CA LYS A 27 -16.58 2.54 7.20
C LYS A 27 -15.47 2.61 6.16
N ILE A 28 -14.25 2.93 6.58
CA ILE A 28 -13.11 3.10 5.67
C ILE A 28 -11.94 2.30 6.22
N LEU A 29 -11.55 1.25 5.50
CA LEU A 29 -10.35 0.48 5.78
C LEU A 29 -9.16 1.06 5.01
N PHE A 30 -8.23 1.68 5.72
CA PHE A 30 -7.00 2.20 5.13
C PHE A 30 -5.90 1.13 5.11
N LEU A 31 -5.38 0.82 3.92
CA LEU A 31 -4.34 -0.19 3.68
C LEU A 31 -3.12 0.43 2.99
N LYS A 32 -1.95 -0.15 3.26
CA LYS A 32 -0.68 0.24 2.64
C LYS A 32 -0.15 -0.93 1.82
N TYR A 33 0.19 -0.65 0.55
CA TYR A 33 0.61 -1.67 -0.39
C TYR A 33 1.85 -2.43 0.08
N GLU A 34 2.88 -1.72 0.53
CA GLU A 34 4.15 -2.34 0.91
C GLU A 34 4.02 -3.26 2.12
N THR A 35 3.25 -2.86 3.14
CA THR A 35 3.06 -3.69 4.33
C THR A 35 2.18 -4.89 4.02
N MET A 36 1.12 -4.70 3.22
CA MET A 36 0.28 -5.81 2.75
C MET A 36 1.05 -6.80 1.88
N LYS A 37 1.96 -6.31 1.04
CA LYS A 37 2.79 -7.17 0.20
C LYS A 37 3.84 -7.94 1.01
N ALA A 38 4.41 -7.32 2.05
CA ALA A 38 5.40 -7.94 2.91
C ALA A 38 4.79 -9.05 3.78
N ASP A 39 3.58 -8.84 4.30
CA ASP A 39 2.86 -9.82 5.09
C ASP A 39 1.35 -9.75 4.80
N PRO A 40 0.83 -10.49 3.80
CA PRO A 40 -0.54 -10.34 3.33
C PRO A 40 -1.60 -10.94 4.27
N LEU A 41 -1.27 -11.99 5.03
CA LEU A 41 -2.28 -12.78 5.76
C LEU A 41 -3.07 -11.96 6.80
N PRO A 42 -2.43 -11.12 7.64
CA PRO A 42 -3.17 -10.30 8.60
C PRO A 42 -4.11 -9.31 7.93
N TYR A 43 -3.72 -8.77 6.77
CA TYR A 43 -4.53 -7.80 6.02
C TYR A 43 -5.69 -8.47 5.29
N VAL A 44 -5.51 -9.68 4.75
CA VAL A 44 -6.60 -10.48 4.17
C VAL A 44 -7.64 -10.81 5.24
N LYS A 45 -7.23 -11.26 6.43
CA LYS A 45 -8.14 -11.50 7.57
C LYS A 45 -8.87 -10.23 7.98
N ARG A 46 -8.13 -9.12 8.11
CA ARG A 46 -8.70 -7.81 8.47
C ARG A 46 -9.72 -7.33 7.43
N LEU A 47 -9.42 -7.52 6.14
CA LEU A 47 -10.32 -7.16 5.04
C LEU A 47 -11.60 -8.01 5.06
N GLY A 48 -11.48 -9.33 5.22
CA GLY A 48 -12.64 -10.22 5.35
C GLY A 48 -13.55 -9.79 6.50
N LYS A 49 -12.98 -9.54 7.68
CA LYS A 49 -13.73 -9.01 8.84
C LYS A 49 -14.42 -7.68 8.54
N PHE A 50 -13.72 -6.77 7.88
CA PHE A 50 -14.25 -5.45 7.52
C PHE A 50 -15.42 -5.54 6.52
N MET A 51 -15.38 -6.50 5.60
CA MET A 51 -16.46 -6.75 4.64
C MET A 51 -17.65 -7.51 5.25
N GLY A 52 -17.58 -7.92 6.52
CA GLY A 52 -18.60 -8.78 7.16
C GLY A 52 -18.46 -10.27 6.85
N TYR A 53 -17.38 -10.67 6.18
CA TYR A 53 -17.03 -12.05 5.82
C TYR A 53 -15.73 -12.47 6.51
N GLY A 54 -15.67 -12.29 7.83
CA GLY A 54 -14.52 -12.73 8.61
C GLY A 54 -14.34 -14.25 8.54
N PHE A 55 -13.09 -14.71 8.42
CA PHE A 55 -12.78 -16.13 8.40
C PHE A 55 -13.11 -16.79 9.74
N THR A 56 -13.70 -17.98 9.68
CA THR A 56 -13.94 -18.85 10.84
C THR A 56 -12.64 -19.54 11.28
N ALA A 57 -12.59 -20.00 12.53
CA ALA A 57 -11.43 -20.73 13.05
C ALA A 57 -11.13 -22.02 12.25
N GLU A 58 -12.17 -22.66 11.71
CA GLU A 58 -12.02 -23.82 10.84
C GLU A 58 -11.41 -23.45 9.49
N GLU A 59 -11.88 -22.38 8.85
CA GLU A 59 -11.29 -21.88 7.59
C GLU A 59 -9.83 -21.48 7.76
N GLU A 60 -9.48 -20.84 8.88
CA GLU A 60 -8.09 -20.52 9.20
C GLU A 60 -7.25 -21.79 9.38
N LYS A 61 -7.75 -22.78 10.13
CA LYS A 61 -7.06 -24.07 10.31
C LYS A 61 -6.90 -24.84 8.99
N ASN A 62 -7.86 -24.72 8.09
CA ASN A 62 -7.88 -25.35 6.76
C ASN A 62 -7.07 -24.57 5.70
N GLY A 63 -6.39 -23.50 6.11
CA GLY A 63 -5.50 -22.70 5.26
C GLY A 63 -6.23 -21.90 4.19
N VAL A 64 -7.49 -21.52 4.43
CA VAL A 64 -8.30 -20.78 3.44
C VAL A 64 -7.75 -19.38 3.21
N VAL A 65 -7.20 -18.73 4.25
CA VAL A 65 -6.63 -17.38 4.15
C VAL A 65 -5.41 -17.38 3.22
N GLU A 66 -4.55 -18.39 3.35
CA GLU A 66 -3.37 -18.62 2.52
C GLU A 66 -3.79 -18.92 1.08
N LYS A 67 -4.84 -19.72 0.88
CA LYS A 67 -5.39 -19.99 -0.46
C LYS A 67 -5.89 -18.72 -1.13
N VAL A 68 -6.61 -17.85 -0.41
CA VAL A 68 -7.08 -16.56 -0.93
C VAL A 68 -5.90 -15.64 -1.26
N ALA A 69 -4.94 -15.51 -0.35
CA ALA A 69 -3.75 -14.69 -0.56
C ALA A 69 -2.94 -15.16 -1.79
N ASN A 70 -2.79 -16.48 -1.96
CA ASN A 70 -2.09 -17.07 -3.09
C ASN A 70 -2.86 -16.86 -4.41
N LEU A 71 -4.17 -17.09 -4.42
CA LEU A 71 -5.00 -16.91 -5.61
C LEU A 71 -4.96 -15.47 -6.13
N CYS A 72 -4.96 -14.50 -5.21
CA CYS A 72 -4.88 -13.08 -5.52
C CYS A 72 -3.44 -12.54 -5.60
N SER A 73 -2.44 -13.42 -5.52
CA SER A 73 -1.03 -13.00 -5.57
C SER A 73 -0.67 -12.45 -6.95
N PHE A 74 0.30 -11.54 -6.97
CA PHE A 74 0.80 -11.00 -8.23
C PHE A 74 1.33 -12.10 -9.17
N GLU A 75 1.98 -13.14 -8.61
CA GLU A 75 2.52 -14.26 -9.39
C GLU A 75 1.43 -15.07 -10.07
N THR A 76 0.36 -15.39 -9.34
CA THR A 76 -0.78 -16.13 -9.89
C THR A 76 -1.53 -15.30 -10.93
N LEU A 77 -1.85 -14.04 -10.61
CA LEU A 77 -2.64 -13.20 -11.50
C LEU A 77 -1.89 -12.82 -12.77
N LYS A 78 -0.59 -12.55 -12.71
CA LYS A 78 0.20 -12.19 -13.90
C LYS A 78 0.23 -13.30 -14.97
N ASN A 79 0.13 -14.55 -14.54
CA ASN A 79 0.20 -15.70 -15.45
C ASN A 79 -1.15 -16.03 -16.11
N LEU A 80 -2.23 -15.33 -15.76
CA LEU A 80 -3.53 -15.47 -16.42
C LEU A 80 -3.48 -14.82 -17.81
N GLU A 81 -4.17 -15.42 -18.79
CA GLU A 81 -4.16 -14.92 -20.16
C GLU A 81 -4.67 -13.48 -20.29
N ALA A 82 -5.62 -13.08 -19.43
CA ALA A 82 -6.15 -11.73 -19.38
C ALA A 82 -5.10 -10.66 -19.04
N ASN A 83 -3.99 -11.05 -18.42
CA ASN A 83 -2.97 -10.14 -17.87
C ASN A 83 -1.64 -10.20 -18.65
N LYS A 84 -1.65 -10.80 -19.86
CA LYS A 84 -0.49 -10.84 -20.76
C LYS A 84 -0.11 -9.40 -21.18
N GLY A 85 0.89 -8.83 -20.50
CA GLY A 85 1.39 -7.47 -20.75
C GLY A 85 1.62 -6.64 -19.48
N ASP A 86 1.15 -7.11 -18.32
CA ASP A 86 1.22 -6.34 -17.08
C ASP A 86 2.65 -6.19 -16.53
N LYS A 87 2.93 -4.99 -16.01
CA LYS A 87 4.23 -4.58 -15.47
C LYS A 87 4.58 -5.34 -14.18
N LYS A 88 5.87 -5.33 -13.82
CA LYS A 88 6.41 -5.99 -12.63
C LYS A 88 5.77 -5.43 -11.35
N GLY A 89 5.19 -6.28 -10.51
CA GLY A 89 4.76 -5.94 -9.15
C GLY A 89 5.95 -5.86 -8.20
N LYS A 90 6.91 -4.96 -8.46
CA LYS A 90 8.09 -4.74 -7.60
C LYS A 90 7.94 -3.42 -6.83
N THR A 91 8.32 -3.46 -5.55
CA THR A 91 8.37 -2.26 -4.71
C THR A 91 9.73 -1.59 -4.90
N ARG A 92 9.81 -0.27 -4.76
CA ARG A 92 11.05 0.53 -4.90
C ARG A 92 11.63 0.61 -6.32
N ASP A 93 10.90 0.19 -7.35
CA ASP A 93 11.39 0.20 -8.74
C ASP A 93 11.67 1.62 -9.26
N TRP A 94 11.17 2.66 -8.58
CA TRP A 94 11.43 4.06 -8.89
C TRP A 94 12.91 4.44 -8.88
N VAL A 95 13.76 3.72 -8.14
CA VAL A 95 15.23 3.97 -8.09
C VAL A 95 15.90 3.77 -9.46
N ASN A 96 15.27 3.02 -10.36
CA ASN A 96 15.76 2.78 -11.71
C ASN A 96 15.39 3.91 -12.69
N TYR A 97 14.54 4.85 -12.25
CA TYR A 97 13.95 5.89 -13.11
C TYR A 97 14.17 7.30 -12.60
N LEU A 98 14.37 7.49 -11.29
CA LEU A 98 14.54 8.80 -10.65
C LEU A 98 15.98 8.99 -10.19
N THR A 99 16.49 10.21 -10.35
CA THR A 99 17.73 10.62 -9.68
C THR A 99 17.49 10.81 -8.18
N GLN A 100 18.57 10.82 -7.40
CA GLN A 100 18.50 11.07 -5.95
C GLN A 100 17.85 12.43 -5.64
N ASP A 101 18.18 13.48 -6.39
CA ASP A 101 17.57 14.80 -6.22
C ASP A 101 16.07 14.81 -6.49
N MET A 102 15.61 14.07 -7.51
CA MET A 102 14.19 13.94 -7.82
C MET A 102 13.45 13.21 -6.69
N ALA A 103 14.05 12.15 -6.15
CA ALA A 103 13.49 11.39 -5.04
C ALA A 103 13.42 12.23 -3.76
N ALA A 104 14.52 12.88 -3.37
CA ALA A 104 14.58 13.76 -2.21
C ALA A 104 13.57 14.91 -2.30
N ARG A 105 13.37 15.48 -3.50
CA ARG A 105 12.32 16.48 -3.72
C ARG A 105 10.92 15.93 -3.49
N MET A 106 10.62 14.71 -3.94
CA MET A 106 9.32 14.08 -3.69
C MET A 106 9.10 13.78 -2.20
N ASP A 107 10.14 13.30 -1.52
CA ASP A 107 10.12 13.02 -0.09
C ASP A 107 9.84 14.29 0.71
N GLY A 108 10.54 15.40 0.41
CA GLY A 108 10.29 16.69 1.07
C GLY A 108 8.86 17.20 0.87
N ILE A 109 8.30 17.08 -0.34
CA ILE A 109 6.91 17.46 -0.61
C ILE A 109 5.93 16.57 0.20
N MET A 110 6.22 15.28 0.33
CA MET A 110 5.39 14.34 1.10
C MET A 110 5.44 14.65 2.60
N GLU A 111 6.64 14.90 3.13
CA GLU A 111 6.87 15.26 4.53
C GLU A 111 6.13 16.55 4.89
N GLU A 112 6.30 17.61 4.11
CA GLU A 112 5.58 18.88 4.32
C GLU A 112 4.06 18.68 4.34
N LYS A 113 3.55 17.81 3.45
CA LYS A 113 2.11 17.59 3.30
C LYS A 113 1.49 16.79 4.44
N PHE A 114 2.20 15.79 4.94
CA PHE A 114 1.67 14.82 5.89
C PHE A 114 2.14 15.05 7.33
N LYS A 115 3.05 16.00 7.56
CA LYS A 115 3.48 16.39 8.91
C LYS A 115 2.27 16.78 9.78
N GLY A 116 2.22 16.24 10.99
CA GLY A 116 1.14 16.50 11.95
C GLY A 116 -0.18 15.78 11.67
N THR A 117 -0.27 14.98 10.60
CA THR A 117 -1.50 14.24 10.28
C THR A 117 -1.56 12.84 10.90
N GLY A 118 -0.44 12.37 11.45
CA GLY A 118 -0.24 10.97 11.89
C GLY A 118 -0.02 9.97 10.74
N LEU A 119 -0.14 10.41 9.47
CA LEU A 119 0.07 9.53 8.32
C LEU A 119 1.55 9.22 8.08
N LEU A 120 2.46 10.19 8.30
CA LEU A 120 3.91 9.96 8.14
C LEU A 120 4.40 8.81 9.01
N GLU A 121 3.99 8.78 10.29
CA GLU A 121 4.35 7.72 11.24
C GLU A 121 3.92 6.32 10.76
N LYS A 122 2.86 6.24 9.95
CA LYS A 122 2.40 4.99 9.32
C LYS A 122 3.03 4.74 7.93
N LEU A 123 3.50 5.78 7.25
CA LEU A 123 4.14 5.68 5.94
C LEU A 123 5.64 5.38 6.02
N VAL A 124 6.33 5.73 7.12
CA VAL A 124 7.75 5.37 7.31
C VAL A 124 7.86 3.85 7.44
N LEU A 125 8.33 3.20 6.37
CA LEU A 125 9.05 1.94 6.50
C LEU A 125 10.50 2.33 6.77
N VAL A 126 10.99 2.04 7.96
CA VAL A 126 12.42 1.96 8.35
C VAL A 126 13.33 3.08 7.81
N PRO A 127 13.93 3.93 8.67
CA PRO A 127 14.97 4.85 8.23
C PRO A 127 16.17 4.05 7.68
N GLY A 128 16.57 4.29 6.43
CA GLY A 128 17.66 3.52 5.81
C GLY A 128 17.98 3.89 4.37
N GLY A 129 17.90 5.18 4.05
CA GLY A 129 18.51 5.78 2.86
C GLY A 129 19.68 6.65 3.27
N GLY A 130 20.58 6.13 4.11
CA GLY A 130 21.87 6.73 4.37
C GLY A 130 22.93 5.90 3.67
N GLY A 131 23.45 6.38 2.54
CA GLY A 131 24.73 5.91 2.05
C GLY A 131 25.81 6.37 3.02
N ASN A 132 26.64 5.42 3.48
CA ASN A 132 28.11 5.48 3.51
C ASN A 132 28.62 4.33 4.40
N GLU A 133 28.94 3.20 3.76
CA GLU A 133 30.20 2.43 3.80
C GLU A 133 30.05 1.16 2.96
#